data_AF-A0A9P5PMM4-F1
#
_entry.id   AF-A0A9P5PMM4-F1
#
_cell.length_a   1.000
_cell.length_b   1.000
_cell.length_c   1.000
_cell.angle_alpha   90.00
_cell.angle_beta   90.00
_cell.angle_gamma   90.00
#
_symmetry.space_group_name_H-M   'P 1'
#
loop_
_entity.id
_entity.type
_entity.pdbx_description
1 polymer ?
#
loop_
_entity_poly.entity_id
_entity_poly.type
_entity_poly.pdbx_seq_one_letter_code
_entity_poly.pdbx_strand_id
1 'polypeptide(L)'
;FFPSSMTPGEQQLLSTYAQNMFFNSINFIVSVVPGAFVLGFIIAVRSLMTTERRGRSQTALVVCLTTIFICFTLFVSYQGGVSLTSTWYTLVRVSEEGFATQVQAANEKTTTWQFMSSWGTTISVLLSDGTVVWRAWCLFQGNKLWKLTLVILMILNVCINVADCIWLDIKLSLRSSDAKPTILDWLSAVLPLIVNMVTTILSILNLLIESGAIFCAIQTTYIIALVLGTYGVITSWVLAAVESVFAIASACHPVAIIALVSMIPADDTHYSKQRLETD
;
A
#
# COMPACT_ATOMS: atom_id res chain seq x y z
N PHE A 1 -32.40 32.99 -3.53
CA PHE A 1 -31.39 34.06 -3.72
C PHE A 1 -30.23 33.45 -4.48
N PHE A 2 -30.29 33.44 -5.82
CA PHE A 2 -29.10 33.15 -6.61
C PHE A 2 -28.32 34.47 -6.68
N PRO A 3 -27.05 34.52 -6.27
CA PRO A 3 -26.26 35.74 -6.34
C PRO A 3 -26.18 36.24 -7.78
N SER A 4 -25.94 37.54 -7.91
CA SER A 4 -25.42 38.20 -9.10
C SER A 4 -24.54 37.28 -9.96
N SER A 5 -24.74 37.34 -11.29
CA SER A 5 -24.05 36.57 -12.32
C SER A 5 -22.65 36.08 -11.92
N MET A 6 -22.52 34.77 -11.74
CA MET A 6 -21.24 34.09 -11.53
C MET A 6 -20.26 34.51 -12.62
N THR A 7 -19.04 34.85 -12.24
CA THR A 7 -18.02 35.25 -13.22
C THR A 7 -17.58 34.02 -14.03
N PRO A 8 -17.13 34.20 -15.30
CA PRO A 8 -16.62 33.07 -16.10
C PRO A 8 -15.49 32.30 -15.41
N GLY A 9 -14.64 32.98 -14.64
CA GLY A 9 -13.56 32.35 -13.88
C GLY A 9 -14.06 31.43 -12.76
N GLU A 10 -15.07 31.87 -12.01
CA GLU A 10 -15.71 31.03 -10.99
C GLU A 10 -16.41 29.83 -11.61
N GLN A 11 -17.06 30.00 -12.78
CA GLN A 11 -17.72 28.91 -13.49
C GLN A 11 -16.71 27.84 -13.93
N GLN A 12 -15.55 28.27 -14.45
CA GLN A 12 -14.47 27.35 -14.80
C GLN A 12 -13.94 26.62 -13.56
N LEU A 13 -13.70 27.34 -12.45
CA LEU A 13 -13.22 26.76 -11.20
C LEU A 13 -14.21 25.73 -10.64
N LEU A 14 -15.50 26.04 -10.64
CA LEU A 14 -16.56 25.14 -10.20
C LEU A 14 -16.62 23.89 -11.08
N SER A 15 -16.51 24.05 -12.41
CA SER A 15 -16.49 22.92 -13.34
C SER A 15 -15.31 21.97 -13.07
N THR A 16 -14.09 22.51 -12.93
CA THR A 16 -12.90 21.72 -12.60
C THR A 16 -13.06 21.00 -11.26
N TYR A 17 -13.60 21.68 -10.25
CA TYR A 17 -13.80 21.09 -8.94
C TYR A 17 -14.88 20.00 -8.94
N ALA A 18 -15.99 20.23 -9.64
CA ALA A 18 -17.06 19.24 -9.81
C ALA A 18 -16.56 17.98 -10.52
N GLN A 19 -15.75 18.15 -11.57
CA GLN A 19 -15.10 17.02 -12.26
C GLN A 19 -14.20 16.23 -11.30
N ASN A 20 -13.32 16.91 -10.56
CA ASN A 20 -12.44 16.25 -9.58
C ASN A 20 -13.24 15.51 -8.49
N MET A 21 -14.29 16.11 -7.94
CA MET A 21 -15.13 15.44 -6.96
C MET A 21 -15.87 14.23 -7.54
N PHE A 22 -16.37 14.32 -8.77
CA PHE A 22 -17.02 13.20 -9.44
C PHE A 22 -16.05 12.04 -9.63
N PHE A 23 -14.84 12.31 -10.13
CA PHE A 23 -13.79 11.30 -10.28
C PHE A 23 -13.36 10.71 -8.94
N ASN A 24 -13.14 11.53 -7.92
CA ASN A 24 -12.77 11.06 -6.58
C ASN A 24 -13.89 10.21 -5.95
N SER A 25 -15.15 10.56 -6.18
CA SER A 25 -16.30 9.78 -5.69
C SER A 25 -16.40 8.44 -6.40
N ILE A 26 -16.21 8.40 -7.73
CA ILE A 26 -16.15 7.14 -8.48
C ILE A 26 -14.97 6.30 -8.01
N ASN A 27 -13.78 6.88 -7.93
CA ASN A 27 -12.59 6.19 -7.45
C ASN A 27 -12.81 5.66 -6.04
N PHE A 28 -13.44 6.43 -5.16
CA PHE A 28 -13.82 5.99 -3.83
C PHE A 28 -14.75 4.78 -3.92
N ILE A 29 -15.88 4.87 -4.61
CA ILE A 29 -16.86 3.77 -4.78
C ILE A 29 -16.22 2.52 -5.40
N VAL A 30 -15.39 2.68 -6.43
CA VAL A 30 -14.65 1.58 -7.07
C VAL A 30 -13.61 1.01 -6.12
N SER A 31 -12.97 1.86 -5.31
CA SER A 31 -12.10 1.43 -4.22
C SER A 31 -12.85 0.88 -3.01
N VAL A 32 -14.19 0.98 -2.95
CA VAL A 32 -15.11 0.26 -2.02
C VAL A 32 -15.21 -1.26 -2.38
N VAL A 33 -14.17 -1.80 -3.03
CA VAL A 33 -13.82 -3.23 -3.01
C VAL A 33 -13.15 -3.72 -1.68
N PRO A 34 -13.25 -3.10 -0.47
CA PRO A 34 -12.91 -3.76 0.78
C PRO A 34 -13.77 -4.99 1.04
N GLY A 35 -14.94 -5.14 0.40
CA GLY A 35 -15.77 -6.34 0.59
C GLY A 35 -14.99 -7.62 0.33
N ALA A 36 -14.26 -7.69 -0.79
CA ALA A 36 -13.42 -8.84 -1.12
C ALA A 36 -12.24 -9.01 -0.15
N PHE A 37 -11.62 -7.89 0.27
CA PHE A 37 -10.48 -7.92 1.19
C PHE A 37 -10.88 -8.31 2.62
N VAL A 38 -11.99 -7.77 3.12
CA VAL A 38 -12.60 -8.11 4.42
C VAL A 38 -12.99 -9.58 4.43
N LEU A 39 -13.62 -10.08 3.36
CA LEU A 39 -13.94 -11.51 3.23
C LEU A 39 -12.67 -12.36 3.21
N GLY A 40 -11.66 -12.00 2.42
CA GLY A 40 -10.37 -12.69 2.37
C GLY A 40 -9.66 -12.71 3.71
N PHE A 41 -9.67 -11.59 4.44
CA PHE A 41 -9.13 -11.47 5.79
C PHE A 41 -9.87 -12.37 6.78
N ILE A 42 -11.20 -12.35 6.78
CA ILE A 42 -12.02 -13.22 7.65
C ILE A 42 -11.73 -14.69 7.37
N ILE A 43 -11.67 -15.09 6.09
CA ILE A 43 -11.35 -16.46 5.68
C ILE A 43 -9.95 -16.85 6.16
N ALA A 44 -8.95 -16.00 5.95
CA ALA A 44 -7.57 -16.26 6.36
C ALA A 44 -7.46 -16.39 7.88
N VAL A 45 -8.00 -15.44 8.65
CA VAL A 45 -8.00 -15.46 10.12
C VAL A 45 -8.73 -16.70 10.64
N ARG A 46 -9.90 -17.02 10.09
CA ARG A 46 -10.66 -18.21 10.49
C ARG A 46 -9.88 -19.48 10.22
N SER A 47 -9.31 -19.63 9.01
CA SER A 47 -8.47 -20.78 8.63
C SER A 47 -7.29 -20.98 9.61
N LEU A 48 -6.60 -19.88 9.94
CA LEU A 48 -5.52 -19.87 10.93
C LEU A 48 -6.00 -20.25 12.34
N MET A 49 -7.18 -19.79 12.75
CA MET A 49 -7.74 -20.09 14.07
C MET A 49 -8.27 -21.52 14.20
N THR A 50 -8.75 -22.13 13.11
CA THR A 50 -9.29 -23.49 13.12
C THR A 50 -8.23 -24.59 13.15
N THR A 51 -6.96 -24.25 12.90
CA THR A 51 -5.88 -25.24 12.90
C THR A 51 -5.50 -25.60 14.35
N GLU A 52 -5.72 -26.85 14.77
CA GLU A 52 -5.55 -27.30 16.18
C GLU A 52 -4.14 -27.11 16.77
N ARG A 53 -3.10 -27.00 15.93
CA ARG A 53 -1.73 -26.73 16.37
C ARG A 53 -1.39 -25.25 16.31
N ARG A 54 -1.75 -24.51 17.37
CA ARG A 54 -1.38 -23.10 17.54
C ARG A 54 0.13 -22.93 17.79
N GLY A 55 0.89 -22.75 16.72
CA GLY A 55 2.32 -22.46 16.77
C GLY A 55 2.64 -20.97 17.00
N ARG A 56 3.86 -20.68 17.48
CA ARG A 56 4.39 -19.29 17.56
C ARG A 56 4.35 -18.58 16.20
N SER A 57 4.61 -19.30 15.11
CA SER A 57 4.59 -18.77 13.74
C SER A 57 3.20 -18.32 13.29
N GLN A 58 2.15 -19.09 13.59
CA GLN A 58 0.77 -18.72 13.26
C GLN A 58 0.33 -17.45 13.99
N THR A 59 0.73 -17.30 15.25
CA THR A 59 0.41 -16.08 16.02
C THR A 59 1.06 -14.85 15.38
N ALA A 60 2.35 -14.93 15.01
CA ALA A 60 3.04 -13.84 14.32
C ALA A 60 2.37 -13.48 12.99
N LEU A 61 1.90 -14.49 12.25
CA LEU A 61 1.24 -14.32 10.96
C LEU A 61 -0.15 -13.68 11.10
N VAL A 62 -0.95 -14.06 12.10
CA VAL A 62 -2.22 -13.39 12.41
C VAL A 62 -2.01 -11.93 12.80
N VAL A 63 -0.98 -11.64 13.61
CA VAL A 63 -0.63 -10.25 13.96
C VAL A 63 -0.28 -9.47 12.69
N CYS A 64 0.56 -10.02 11.82
CA CYS A 64 0.93 -9.38 10.55
C CYS A 64 -0.30 -9.10 9.67
N LEU A 65 -1.18 -10.09 9.46
CA LEU A 65 -2.42 -9.93 8.70
C LEU A 65 -3.32 -8.84 9.30
N THR A 66 -3.45 -8.81 10.62
CA THR A 66 -4.29 -7.83 11.32
C THR A 66 -3.72 -6.43 11.14
N THR A 67 -2.40 -6.26 11.22
CA THR A 67 -1.75 -4.99 10.94
C THR A 67 -1.97 -4.54 9.50
N ILE A 68 -1.80 -5.43 8.51
CA ILE A 68 -2.08 -5.13 7.09
C ILE A 68 -3.54 -4.69 6.92
N PHE A 69 -4.47 -5.39 7.57
CA PHE A 69 -5.88 -5.05 7.51
C PHE A 69 -6.19 -3.66 8.08
N ILE A 70 -5.59 -3.32 9.22
CA ILE A 70 -5.71 -1.99 9.83
C ILE A 70 -5.12 -0.93 8.89
N CYS A 71 -3.93 -1.14 8.34
CA CYS A 71 -3.29 -0.20 7.41
C CYS A 71 -4.13 0.05 6.16
N PHE A 72 -4.67 -1.02 5.56
CA PHE A 72 -5.56 -0.91 4.41
C PHE A 72 -6.86 -0.17 4.76
N THR A 73 -7.44 -0.44 5.93
CA THR A 73 -8.64 0.26 6.41
C THR A 73 -8.38 1.75 6.61
N LEU A 74 -7.22 2.12 7.18
CA LEU A 74 -6.80 3.51 7.33
C LEU A 74 -6.60 4.19 5.98
N PHE A 75 -6.02 3.49 4.99
CA PHE A 75 -5.86 4.01 3.64
C PHE A 75 -7.21 4.31 2.96
N VAL A 76 -8.17 3.38 3.02
CA VAL A 76 -9.52 3.61 2.49
C VAL A 76 -10.22 4.76 3.22
N SER A 77 -10.05 4.82 4.55
CA SER A 77 -10.61 5.90 5.39
C SER A 77 -10.03 7.26 5.01
N TYR A 78 -8.73 7.33 4.69
CA TYR A 78 -8.08 8.52 4.17
C TYR A 78 -8.72 8.98 2.85
N GLN A 79 -8.86 8.09 1.86
CA GLN A 79 -9.43 8.45 0.55
C GLN A 79 -10.87 8.97 0.68
N GLY A 80 -11.66 8.34 1.53
CA GLY A 80 -13.00 8.80 1.89
C GLY A 80 -12.98 10.15 2.60
N GLY A 81 -12.07 10.32 3.58
CA GLY A 81 -11.90 11.54 4.36
C GLY A 81 -11.52 12.76 3.52
N VAL A 82 -10.60 12.61 2.56
CA VAL A 82 -10.25 13.66 1.59
C VAL A 82 -11.48 14.08 0.79
N SER A 83 -12.17 13.11 0.20
CA SER A 83 -13.33 13.36 -0.65
C SER A 83 -14.45 14.06 0.12
N LEU A 84 -14.80 13.55 1.31
CA LEU A 84 -15.83 14.12 2.17
C LEU A 84 -15.46 15.52 2.66
N THR A 85 -14.21 15.74 3.09
CA THR A 85 -13.75 17.06 3.55
C THR A 85 -13.77 18.07 2.41
N SER A 86 -13.28 17.66 1.24
CA SER A 86 -13.30 18.45 0.00
C SER A 86 -14.71 18.85 -0.41
N THR A 87 -15.68 17.92 -0.39
CA THR A 87 -17.08 18.21 -0.70
C THR A 87 -17.72 19.11 0.36
N TRP A 88 -17.48 18.84 1.64
CA TRP A 88 -18.07 19.61 2.74
C TRP A 88 -17.64 21.07 2.71
N TYR A 89 -16.33 21.34 2.62
CA TYR A 89 -15.82 22.70 2.69
C TYR A 89 -16.10 23.53 1.44
N THR A 90 -16.25 22.89 0.28
CA THR A 90 -16.46 23.61 -0.99
C THR A 90 -17.93 23.74 -1.40
N LEU A 91 -18.77 22.75 -1.07
CA LEU A 91 -20.18 22.78 -1.49
C LEU A 91 -21.16 23.04 -0.34
N VAL A 92 -20.86 22.57 0.87
CA VAL A 92 -21.81 22.65 1.99
C VAL A 92 -21.56 23.88 2.84
N ARG A 93 -20.29 24.24 3.07
CA ARG A 93 -19.94 25.39 3.89
C ARG A 93 -20.01 26.68 3.07
N VAL A 94 -21.10 27.42 3.24
CA VAL A 94 -21.21 28.77 2.69
C VAL A 94 -20.27 29.72 3.45
N SER A 95 -19.34 30.35 2.73
CA SER A 95 -18.50 31.44 3.21
C SER A 95 -19.01 32.77 2.67
N GLU A 96 -19.04 33.80 3.52
CA GLU A 96 -19.36 35.17 3.11
C GLU A 96 -18.31 35.76 2.17
N GLU A 97 -17.08 35.23 2.20
CA GLU A 97 -15.95 35.70 1.41
C GLU A 97 -15.90 35.13 -0.03
N GLY A 98 -16.94 34.38 -0.44
CA GLY A 98 -17.06 33.83 -1.78
C GLY A 98 -16.55 32.39 -1.96
N PHE A 99 -16.55 31.91 -3.19
CA PHE A 99 -16.22 30.51 -3.53
C PHE A 99 -14.71 30.23 -3.49
N ALA A 100 -13.88 31.19 -3.87
CA ALA A 100 -12.43 31.02 -3.88
C ALA A 100 -11.85 30.73 -2.48
N THR A 101 -12.36 31.42 -1.45
CA THR A 101 -11.93 31.21 -0.07
C THR A 101 -12.40 29.86 0.49
N GLN A 102 -13.57 29.38 0.06
CA GLN A 102 -14.05 28.02 0.39
C GLN A 102 -13.13 26.94 -0.18
N VAL A 103 -12.74 27.07 -1.45
CA VAL A 103 -11.80 26.15 -2.11
C VAL A 103 -10.44 26.17 -1.40
N GLN A 104 -9.95 27.35 -1.01
CA GLN A 104 -8.69 27.45 -0.26
C GLN A 104 -8.79 26.77 1.12
N ALA A 105 -9.88 26.99 1.85
CA ALA A 105 -10.13 26.34 3.13
C ALA A 105 -10.25 24.81 2.98
N ALA A 106 -10.92 24.35 1.92
CA ALA A 106 -10.99 22.93 1.59
C ALA A 106 -9.58 22.35 1.34
N ASN A 107 -8.76 23.03 0.53
CA ASN A 107 -7.39 22.61 0.24
C ASN A 107 -6.49 22.56 1.48
N GLU A 108 -6.64 23.52 2.39
CA GLU A 108 -5.92 23.52 3.66
C GLU A 108 -6.32 22.31 4.53
N LYS A 109 -7.62 22.02 4.64
CA LYS A 109 -8.12 20.91 5.45
C LYS A 109 -7.84 19.55 4.83
N THR A 110 -7.82 19.43 3.50
CA THR A 110 -7.43 18.18 2.83
C THR A 110 -5.94 17.88 2.97
N THR A 111 -5.09 18.89 3.20
CA THR A 111 -3.65 18.67 3.41
C THR A 111 -3.38 17.84 4.66
N THR A 112 -4.20 17.97 5.72
CA THR A 112 -4.07 17.15 6.95
C THR A 112 -4.22 15.66 6.64
N TRP A 113 -5.13 15.32 5.73
CA TRP A 113 -5.34 13.95 5.30
C TRP A 113 -4.15 13.41 4.49
N GLN A 114 -3.52 14.26 3.65
CA GLN A 114 -2.39 13.84 2.80
C GLN A 114 -1.21 13.29 3.62
N PHE A 115 -0.95 13.85 4.79
CA PHE A 115 0.04 13.31 5.73
C PHE A 115 -0.29 11.86 6.10
N MET A 116 -1.55 11.52 6.36
CA MET A 116 -1.92 10.15 6.75
C MET A 116 -1.77 9.13 5.61
N SER A 117 -1.84 9.57 4.35
CA SER A 117 -1.78 8.68 3.19
C SER A 117 -0.43 7.99 3.03
N SER A 118 0.65 8.74 3.19
CA SER A 118 2.02 8.25 2.93
C SER A 118 2.38 7.10 3.86
N TRP A 119 2.04 7.25 5.14
CA TRP A 119 2.27 6.25 6.18
C TRP A 119 1.52 4.95 5.92
N GLY A 120 0.27 5.00 5.47
CA GLY A 120 -0.52 3.80 5.17
C GLY A 120 0.12 2.92 4.10
N THR A 121 0.56 3.53 3.00
CA THR A 121 1.26 2.83 1.92
C THR A 121 2.59 2.26 2.39
N THR A 122 3.39 3.07 3.07
CA THR A 122 4.71 2.65 3.58
C THR A 122 4.63 1.48 4.55
N ILE A 123 3.70 1.50 5.51
CA ILE A 123 3.55 0.37 6.44
C ILE A 123 3.13 -0.89 5.68
N SER A 124 2.26 -0.77 4.67
CA SER A 124 1.83 -1.92 3.85
C SER A 124 2.99 -2.53 3.07
N VAL A 125 3.85 -1.71 2.46
CA VAL A 125 5.08 -2.16 1.78
C VAL A 125 6.03 -2.83 2.76
N LEU A 126 6.30 -2.23 3.92
CA LEU A 126 7.19 -2.79 4.94
C LEU A 126 6.68 -4.13 5.49
N LEU A 127 5.38 -4.28 5.70
CA LEU A 127 4.81 -5.55 6.13
C LEU A 127 4.92 -6.61 5.03
N SER A 128 4.66 -6.25 3.78
CA SER A 128 4.84 -7.14 2.64
C SER A 128 6.28 -7.65 2.55
N ASP A 129 7.26 -6.76 2.55
CA ASP A 129 8.68 -7.13 2.50
C ASP A 129 9.10 -7.94 3.74
N GLY A 130 8.57 -7.58 4.91
CA GLY A 130 8.75 -8.33 6.15
C GLY A 130 8.26 -9.78 6.05
N THR A 131 7.12 -10.02 5.38
CA THR A 131 6.64 -11.40 5.16
C THR A 131 7.56 -12.20 4.22
N VAL A 132 8.12 -11.55 3.20
CA VAL A 132 9.08 -12.17 2.27
C VAL A 132 10.38 -12.51 2.99
N VAL A 133 10.93 -11.56 3.77
CA VAL A 133 12.14 -11.77 4.58
C VAL A 133 11.92 -12.86 5.64
N TRP A 134 10.77 -12.87 6.31
CA TRP A 134 10.41 -13.93 7.25
C TRP A 134 10.41 -15.32 6.60
N ARG A 135 9.86 -15.42 5.38
CA ARG A 135 9.86 -16.68 4.63
C ARG A 135 11.28 -17.14 4.29
N ALA A 136 12.11 -16.24 3.77
CA ALA A 136 13.51 -16.55 3.50
C ALA A 136 14.25 -16.97 4.78
N TRP A 137 13.99 -16.29 5.91
CA TRP A 137 14.56 -16.65 7.21
C TRP A 137 14.23 -18.09 7.63
N CYS A 138 12.97 -18.51 7.44
CA CYS A 138 12.53 -19.86 7.75
C CYS A 138 13.21 -20.93 6.88
N LEU A 139 13.61 -20.59 5.64
CA LEU A 139 14.34 -21.50 4.75
C LEU A 139 15.83 -21.61 5.14
N PHE A 140 16.47 -20.50 5.53
CA PHE A 140 17.90 -20.46 5.83
C PHE A 140 18.22 -20.73 7.31
N GLN A 141 17.60 -21.74 7.93
CA GLN A 141 17.80 -21.99 9.37
C GLN A 141 19.26 -22.28 9.73
N GLY A 142 20.01 -22.95 8.85
CA GLY A 142 21.37 -23.44 9.11
C GLY A 142 22.49 -22.41 8.96
N ASN A 143 22.30 -21.30 8.23
CA ASN A 143 23.39 -20.37 7.92
C ASN A 143 23.20 -19.01 8.61
N LYS A 144 24.08 -18.69 9.56
CA LYS A 144 24.04 -17.43 10.33
C LYS A 144 24.30 -16.19 9.47
N LEU A 145 25.09 -16.30 8.41
CA LEU A 145 25.42 -15.15 7.55
C LEU A 145 24.21 -14.68 6.77
N TRP A 146 23.45 -15.60 6.16
CA TRP A 146 22.25 -15.25 5.41
C TRP A 146 21.17 -14.62 6.29
N LYS A 147 21.03 -15.11 7.51
CA LYS A 147 20.17 -14.48 8.53
C LYS A 147 20.61 -13.04 8.82
N LEU A 148 21.90 -12.81 9.08
CA LEU A 148 22.41 -11.47 9.33
C LEU A 148 22.14 -10.52 8.15
N THR A 149 22.42 -10.97 6.92
CA THR A 149 22.18 -10.19 5.70
C THR A 149 20.70 -9.82 5.56
N LEU A 150 19.78 -10.76 5.80
CA LEU A 150 18.34 -10.51 5.76
C LEU A 150 17.88 -9.48 6.80
N VAL A 151 18.43 -9.52 8.02
CA VAL A 151 18.14 -8.49 9.04
C VAL A 151 18.60 -7.12 8.58
N ILE A 152 19.85 -7.02 8.09
CA ILE A 152 20.41 -5.74 7.65
C ILE A 152 19.59 -5.16 6.51
N LEU A 153 19.21 -5.97 5.52
CA LEU A 153 18.37 -5.54 4.41
C LEU A 153 17.00 -5.04 4.89
N MET A 154 16.37 -5.74 5.83
CA MET A 154 15.08 -5.31 6.38
C MET A 154 15.19 -4.00 7.17
N ILE A 155 16.26 -3.83 7.96
CA ILE A 155 16.51 -2.58 8.70
C ILE A 155 16.69 -1.42 7.72
N LEU A 156 17.53 -1.58 6.68
CA LEU A 156 17.74 -0.55 5.67
C LEU A 156 16.44 -0.19 4.94
N ASN A 157 15.62 -1.19 4.61
CA ASN A 157 14.31 -1.00 4.00
C ASN A 157 13.38 -0.17 4.89
N VAL A 158 13.30 -0.49 6.20
CA VAL A 158 12.51 0.27 7.17
C VAL A 158 13.03 1.70 7.28
N CYS A 159 14.33 1.90 7.45
CA CYS A 159 14.91 3.23 7.62
C CYS A 159 14.64 4.14 6.42
N ILE A 160 14.80 3.62 5.19
CA ILE A 160 14.63 4.41 3.97
C ILE A 160 13.15 4.76 3.73
N ASN A 161 12.24 3.80 3.87
CA ASN A 161 10.81 4.09 3.72
C ASN A 161 10.30 5.08 4.78
N VAL A 162 10.77 4.96 6.04
CA VAL A 162 10.41 5.92 7.10
C VAL A 162 11.00 7.31 6.82
N ALA A 163 12.26 7.38 6.38
CA ALA A 163 12.89 8.65 6.02
C ALA A 163 12.15 9.35 4.87
N ASP A 164 11.67 8.59 3.89
CA ASP A 164 10.89 9.12 2.77
C ASP A 164 9.53 9.69 3.22
N CYS A 165 8.80 8.98 4.10
CA CYS A 165 7.57 9.50 4.69
C CYS A 165 7.80 10.82 5.45
N ILE A 166 8.84 10.86 6.30
CA ILE A 166 9.18 12.06 7.07
C ILE A 166 9.56 13.21 6.12
N TRP A 167 10.34 12.92 5.08
CA TRP A 167 10.73 13.92 4.09
C TRP A 167 9.53 14.48 3.32
N LEU A 168 8.60 13.61 2.92
CA LEU A 168 7.36 14.01 2.27
C LEU A 168 6.50 14.91 3.18
N ASP A 169 6.42 14.59 4.47
CA ASP A 169 5.68 15.38 5.46
C ASP A 169 6.33 16.78 5.65
N ILE A 170 7.66 16.85 5.69
CA ILE A 170 8.38 18.13 5.73
C ILE A 170 8.13 18.94 4.45
N LYS A 171 8.18 18.30 3.28
CA LYS A 171 7.96 18.92 1.97
C LYS A 171 6.55 19.47 1.82
N LEU A 172 5.53 18.72 2.26
CA LEU A 172 4.14 19.16 2.31
C LEU A 172 3.95 20.35 3.26
N SER A 173 4.63 20.34 4.41
CA SER A 173 4.58 21.44 5.39
C SER A 173 5.24 22.72 4.87
N LEU A 174 6.27 22.60 4.02
CA LEU A 174 7.00 23.75 3.48
C LEU A 174 6.33 24.40 2.26
N ARG A 175 5.34 23.73 1.63
CA ARG A 175 4.47 24.25 0.55
C ARG A 175 5.21 25.10 -0.51
N SER A 176 6.46 24.76 -0.80
CA SER A 176 7.28 25.44 -1.79
C SER A 176 6.86 24.94 -3.17
N SER A 177 6.18 25.77 -3.96
CA SER A 177 5.66 25.45 -5.29
C SER A 177 6.70 24.98 -6.32
N ASP A 178 8.00 24.98 -6.00
CA ASP A 178 9.10 24.64 -6.90
C ASP A 178 9.92 23.40 -6.47
N ALA A 179 9.37 22.55 -5.61
CA ALA A 179 10.14 21.45 -5.03
C ALA A 179 10.32 20.28 -6.02
N LYS A 180 11.42 20.34 -6.78
CA LYS A 180 11.92 19.29 -7.68
C LYS A 180 11.86 17.89 -7.02
N PRO A 181 11.62 16.83 -7.80
CA PRO A 181 11.65 15.45 -7.29
C PRO A 181 13.00 15.19 -6.62
N THR A 182 12.95 14.64 -5.40
CA THR A 182 14.14 14.50 -4.56
C THR A 182 14.80 13.13 -4.77
N ILE A 183 16.10 13.05 -4.49
CA ILE A 183 16.88 11.80 -4.52
C ILE A 183 16.37 10.79 -3.45
N LEU A 184 15.49 11.18 -2.52
CA LEU A 184 14.82 10.21 -1.65
C LEU A 184 13.69 9.47 -2.35
N ASP A 185 12.86 10.18 -3.13
CA ASP A 185 11.66 9.64 -3.78
C ASP A 185 11.97 8.44 -4.71
N TRP A 186 13.10 8.48 -5.44
CA TRP A 186 13.52 7.33 -6.26
C TRP A 186 14.14 6.21 -5.43
N LEU A 187 14.81 6.55 -4.33
CA LEU A 187 15.58 5.60 -3.53
C LEU A 187 14.63 4.78 -2.66
N SER A 188 13.56 5.38 -2.14
CA SER A 188 12.47 4.69 -1.45
C SER A 188 11.69 3.77 -2.37
N ALA A 189 11.59 4.07 -3.67
CA ALA A 189 10.99 3.18 -4.66
C ALA A 189 11.91 2.01 -5.03
N VAL A 190 13.20 2.28 -5.26
CA VAL A 190 14.16 1.30 -5.79
C VAL A 190 14.67 0.33 -4.71
N LEU A 191 14.83 0.76 -3.46
CA LEU A 191 15.42 -0.09 -2.43
C LEU A 191 14.53 -1.29 -2.02
N PRO A 192 13.22 -1.14 -1.80
CA PRO A 192 12.31 -2.26 -1.56
C PRO A 192 12.34 -3.26 -2.72
N LEU A 193 12.48 -2.77 -3.95
CA LEU A 193 12.64 -3.61 -5.14
C LEU A 193 13.94 -4.42 -5.07
N ILE A 194 15.07 -3.81 -4.70
CA ILE A 194 16.35 -4.52 -4.56
C ILE A 194 16.25 -5.57 -3.44
N VAL A 195 15.67 -5.23 -2.30
CA VAL A 195 15.48 -6.17 -1.18
C VAL A 195 14.62 -7.35 -1.61
N ASN A 196 13.50 -7.09 -2.29
CA ASN A 196 12.65 -8.13 -2.84
C ASN A 196 13.40 -8.95 -3.90
N MET A 197 14.12 -8.33 -4.83
CA MET A 197 14.86 -9.02 -5.88
C MET A 197 15.97 -9.91 -5.31
N VAL A 198 16.76 -9.43 -4.36
CA VAL A 198 17.85 -10.20 -3.71
C VAL A 198 17.30 -11.35 -2.90
N THR A 199 16.24 -11.11 -2.11
CA THR A 199 15.59 -12.16 -1.31
C THR A 199 14.92 -13.21 -2.19
N THR A 200 14.36 -12.75 -3.31
CA THR A 200 13.79 -13.58 -4.37
C THR A 200 14.87 -14.44 -4.99
N ILE A 201 15.95 -13.87 -5.52
CA ILE A 201 17.09 -14.59 -6.12
C ILE A 201 17.66 -15.64 -5.16
N LEU A 202 17.78 -15.31 -3.87
CA LEU A 202 18.22 -16.26 -2.84
C LEU A 202 17.28 -17.46 -2.67
N SER A 203 15.99 -17.26 -2.90
CA SER A 203 14.92 -18.26 -2.69
C SER A 203 14.51 -19.00 -3.98
N ILE A 204 15.07 -18.65 -5.15
CA ILE A 204 14.78 -19.30 -6.45
C ILE A 204 15.46 -20.67 -6.49
N LEU A 205 14.70 -21.72 -6.19
CA LEU A 205 14.64 -22.87 -7.11
C LEU A 205 13.30 -23.61 -7.09
N ASN A 206 12.47 -23.50 -6.04
CA ASN A 206 11.23 -24.31 -5.99
C ASN A 206 9.94 -23.58 -5.62
N LEU A 207 10.01 -22.36 -5.09
CA LEU A 207 8.84 -21.63 -4.59
C LEU A 207 8.44 -20.42 -5.45
N LEU A 208 9.25 -20.13 -6.48
CA LEU A 208 9.24 -18.83 -7.15
C LEU A 208 8.38 -18.76 -8.41
N ILE A 209 7.79 -19.87 -8.84
CA ILE A 209 6.87 -19.87 -9.97
C ILE A 209 5.46 -19.40 -9.54
N GLU A 210 5.05 -19.50 -8.27
CA GLU A 210 3.62 -19.39 -7.95
C GLU A 210 3.14 -18.13 -7.20
N SER A 211 3.99 -17.33 -6.52
CA SER A 211 3.46 -16.14 -5.79
C SER A 211 4.34 -14.89 -5.76
N GLY A 212 5.66 -15.00 -5.61
CA GLY A 212 6.53 -13.83 -5.42
C GLY A 212 6.83 -13.01 -6.68
N ALA A 213 7.00 -13.68 -7.83
CA ALA A 213 7.34 -13.01 -9.09
C ALA A 213 6.23 -12.06 -9.58
N ILE A 214 4.96 -12.42 -9.37
CA ILE A 214 3.81 -11.60 -9.75
C ILE A 214 3.82 -10.30 -8.93
N PHE A 215 4.04 -10.37 -7.62
CA PHE A 215 4.12 -9.17 -6.79
C PHE A 215 5.31 -8.28 -7.17
N CYS A 216 6.47 -8.87 -7.43
CA CYS A 216 7.64 -8.13 -7.91
C CYS A 216 7.38 -7.45 -9.26
N ALA A 217 6.68 -8.09 -10.19
CA ALA A 217 6.29 -7.51 -11.47
C ALA A 217 5.30 -6.35 -11.30
N ILE A 218 4.31 -6.50 -10.40
CA ILE A 218 3.35 -5.43 -10.05
C ILE A 218 4.09 -4.24 -9.43
N GLN A 219 5.03 -4.48 -8.51
CA GLN A 219 5.85 -3.44 -7.91
C GLN A 219 6.76 -2.74 -8.93
N THR A 220 7.38 -3.48 -9.84
CA THR A 220 8.18 -2.92 -10.94
C THR A 220 7.32 -2.03 -11.84
N THR A 221 6.12 -2.50 -12.19
CA THR A 221 5.15 -1.75 -13.01
C THR A 221 4.72 -0.47 -12.31
N TYR A 222 4.46 -0.54 -11.00
CA TYR A 222 4.13 0.62 -10.17
C TYR A 222 5.25 1.67 -10.19
N ILE A 223 6.50 1.26 -9.98
CA ILE A 223 7.65 2.17 -9.98
C ILE A 223 7.81 2.83 -11.37
N ILE A 224 7.69 2.05 -12.45
CA ILE A 224 7.76 2.59 -13.82
C ILE A 224 6.66 3.63 -14.03
N ALA A 225 5.42 3.34 -13.62
CA ALA A 225 4.33 4.30 -13.74
C ALA A 225 4.62 5.57 -12.93
N LEU A 226 5.11 5.44 -11.69
CA LEU A 226 5.45 6.59 -10.85
C LEU A 226 6.53 7.47 -11.49
N VAL A 227 7.60 6.86 -12.02
CA VAL A 227 8.64 7.56 -12.77
C VAL A 227 8.05 8.26 -14.00
N LEU A 228 7.28 7.57 -14.83
CA LEU A 228 6.64 8.17 -16.01
C LEU A 228 5.70 9.32 -15.62
N GLY A 229 5.02 9.22 -14.47
CA GLY A 229 4.16 10.26 -13.92
C GLY A 229 4.95 11.52 -13.55
N THR A 230 6.12 11.36 -12.92
CA THR A 230 6.99 12.51 -12.59
C THR A 230 7.49 13.27 -13.82
N TYR A 231 7.66 12.59 -14.96
CA TYR A 231 8.03 13.21 -16.23
C TYR A 231 6.82 13.70 -17.05
N GLY A 232 5.60 13.60 -16.53
CA GLY A 232 4.37 14.00 -17.22
C GLY A 232 4.01 13.13 -18.42
N VAL A 233 4.57 11.93 -18.54
CA VAL A 233 4.35 11.01 -19.67
C VAL A 233 3.01 10.30 -19.54
N ILE A 234 2.61 9.93 -18.33
CA ILE A 234 1.30 9.35 -18.05
C ILE A 234 0.37 10.39 -17.41
N THR A 235 -0.92 10.26 -17.68
CA THR A 235 -1.95 11.10 -17.09
C THR A 235 -2.16 10.74 -15.62
N SER A 236 -2.62 11.72 -14.82
CA SER A 236 -2.91 11.53 -13.39
C SER A 236 -3.90 10.39 -13.10
N TRP A 237 -4.87 10.16 -14.00
CA TRP A 237 -5.83 9.07 -13.84
C TRP A 237 -5.21 7.69 -14.04
N VAL A 238 -4.22 7.55 -14.93
CA VAL A 238 -3.48 6.28 -15.11
C VAL A 238 -2.66 6.00 -13.87
N LEU A 239 -1.98 7.01 -13.33
CA LEU A 239 -1.19 6.86 -12.11
C LEU A 239 -2.07 6.45 -10.92
N ALA A 240 -3.22 7.10 -10.73
CA ALA A 240 -4.18 6.74 -9.68
C ALA A 240 -4.73 5.31 -9.84
N ALA A 241 -5.01 4.89 -11.07
CA ALA A 241 -5.43 3.52 -11.35
C ALA A 241 -4.32 2.52 -10.97
N VAL A 242 -3.06 2.79 -11.35
CA VAL A 242 -1.91 1.94 -11.02
C VAL A 242 -1.66 1.90 -9.50
N GLU A 243 -1.76 3.04 -8.80
CA GLU A 243 -1.70 3.12 -7.34
C GLU A 243 -2.77 2.26 -6.67
N SER A 244 -4.02 2.34 -7.14
CA SER A 244 -5.11 1.53 -6.57
C SER A 244 -4.90 0.03 -6.78
N VAL A 245 -4.47 -0.39 -7.98
CA VAL A 245 -4.15 -1.79 -8.28
C VAL A 245 -3.00 -2.28 -7.41
N PHE A 246 -1.96 -1.46 -7.25
CA PHE A 246 -0.82 -1.79 -6.40
C PHE A 246 -1.23 -1.94 -4.93
N ALA A 247 -2.03 -1.01 -4.39
CA ALA A 247 -2.53 -1.08 -3.03
C ALA A 247 -3.36 -2.35 -2.78
N ILE A 248 -4.26 -2.70 -3.72
CA ILE A 248 -5.06 -3.92 -3.65
C ILE A 248 -4.15 -5.15 -3.73
N ALA A 249 -3.21 -5.19 -4.67
CA ALA A 249 -2.30 -6.32 -4.84
C ALA A 249 -1.42 -6.54 -3.60
N SER A 250 -0.89 -5.47 -3.01
CA SER A 250 -0.08 -5.50 -1.79
C SER A 250 -0.89 -6.01 -0.59
N ALA A 251 -2.15 -5.59 -0.46
CA ALA A 251 -3.02 -6.09 0.60
C ALA A 251 -3.40 -7.58 0.38
N CYS A 252 -3.70 -7.98 -0.85
CA CYS A 252 -4.14 -9.34 -1.18
C CYS A 252 -3.00 -10.37 -1.17
N HIS A 253 -1.75 -9.95 -1.41
CA HIS A 253 -0.62 -10.86 -1.56
C HIS A 253 -0.37 -11.73 -0.31
N PRO A 254 -0.29 -11.16 0.91
CA PRO A 254 -0.18 -11.94 2.14
C PRO A 254 -1.36 -12.91 2.33
N VAL A 255 -2.59 -12.48 2.03
CA VAL A 255 -3.80 -13.30 2.16
C VAL A 255 -3.74 -14.52 1.23
N ALA A 256 -3.40 -14.30 -0.04
CA ALA A 256 -3.27 -15.37 -1.04
C ALA A 256 -2.20 -16.39 -0.63
N ILE A 257 -1.07 -15.91 -0.13
CA ILE A 257 0.02 -16.75 0.38
C ILE A 257 -0.46 -17.66 1.52
N ILE A 258 -1.24 -17.11 2.45
CA ILE A 258 -1.70 -17.85 3.63
C ILE A 258 -2.75 -18.87 3.24
N ALA A 259 -3.68 -18.49 2.36
CA ALA A 259 -4.65 -19.42 1.80
C ALA A 259 -3.93 -20.60 1.12
N LEU A 260 -2.91 -20.32 0.30
CA LEU A 260 -2.11 -21.35 -0.37
C LEU A 260 -1.42 -22.29 0.64
N VAL A 261 -0.79 -21.74 1.68
CA VAL A 261 -0.14 -22.55 2.73
C VAL A 261 -1.16 -23.41 3.49
N SER A 262 -2.36 -22.89 3.75
CA SER A 262 -3.41 -23.63 4.47
C SER A 262 -4.03 -24.76 3.65
N MET A 263 -3.89 -24.73 2.32
CA MET A 263 -4.39 -25.77 1.43
C MET A 263 -3.44 -26.96 1.25
N ILE A 264 -2.18 -26.86 1.69
CA ILE A 264 -1.23 -27.97 1.63
C ILE A 264 -1.66 -29.04 2.65
N PRO A 265 -2.12 -30.23 2.22
CA PRO A 265 -2.59 -31.26 3.12
C PRO A 265 -1.48 -31.67 4.10
N ALA A 266 -1.82 -31.79 5.39
CA ALA A 266 -0.85 -32.19 6.41
C ALA A 266 -0.27 -33.61 6.19
N ASP A 267 -0.93 -34.43 5.36
CA ASP A 267 -0.63 -35.86 5.20
C ASP A 267 0.73 -36.16 4.52
N ASP A 268 1.23 -35.26 3.66
CA ASP A 268 2.51 -35.48 2.96
C ASP A 268 3.74 -35.37 3.86
N THR A 269 3.59 -34.79 5.05
CA THR A 269 4.69 -34.74 6.04
C THR A 269 4.92 -36.07 6.76
N HIS A 270 3.94 -36.99 6.76
CA HIS A 270 4.12 -38.32 7.33
C HIS A 270 4.91 -39.25 6.42
N TYR A 271 4.72 -39.16 5.09
CA TYR A 271 5.45 -39.96 4.11
C TYR A 271 6.95 -39.62 4.04
N SER A 272 7.30 -38.35 4.16
CA SER A 272 8.71 -37.91 4.17
C SER A 272 9.45 -38.33 5.45
N LYS A 273 8.74 -38.42 6.58
CA LYS A 273 9.32 -38.88 7.85
C LYS A 273 9.51 -40.39 7.92
N GLN A 274 8.55 -41.17 7.40
CA GLN A 274 8.69 -42.63 7.33
C GLN A 274 9.83 -43.09 6.41
N ARG A 275 10.08 -42.37 5.31
CA ARG A 275 11.16 -42.72 4.37
C ARG A 275 12.57 -42.52 4.93
N LEU A 276 12.73 -41.62 5.90
CA LEU A 276 14.02 -41.36 6.57
C LEU A 276 14.30 -42.29 7.76
N GLU A 277 13.29 -43.04 8.24
CA GLU A 277 13.47 -44.04 9.32
C GLU A 277 13.69 -45.46 8.77
N THR A 278 13.51 -45.68 7.46
CA THR A 278 13.67 -46.98 6.80
C THR A 278 15.01 -47.15 6.07
N ASP A 279 15.88 -46.13 6.06
CA ASP A 279 17.24 -46.16 5.49
C ASP A 279 18.29 -45.98 6.60
#